data_AF-A0A940FA34-F1
#
_entry.id   AF-A0A940FA34-F1
#
_cell.length_a   1.000
_cell.length_b   1.000
_cell.length_c   1.000
_cell.angle_alpha   90.00
_cell.angle_beta   90.00
_cell.angle_gamma   90.00
#
_symmetry.space_group_name_H-M   'P 1'
#
loop_
_entity.id
_entity.type
_entity.pdbx_description
1 polymer ?
#
loop_
_entity_poly.entity_id
_entity_poly.type
_entity_poly.pdbx_seq_one_letter_code
_entity_poly.pdbx_strand_id
1 'polypeptide(L)'
;MMLPDSSGAAAGVVMDLEPRWIDLTADEKRAKVIRIAGELFSREGVEFPMPELAKAVGVGVGSLYRQIGKKDDVIAALVIDRLDGLAERYEAAAGSDDALGALCGVIKVTIDECVGDRVTQAAWTYGRGRPDVDDAAHRCR
;
A
#
# COMPACT_ATOMS: atom_id res chain seq x y z
N MET A 1 33.08 48.26 22.55
CA MET A 1 31.77 47.75 22.98
C MET A 1 30.83 47.96 21.79
N MET A 2 30.25 46.98 21.12
CA MET A 2 30.23 45.52 21.23
C MET A 2 29.68 45.07 19.87
N LEU A 3 30.34 44.13 19.19
CA LEU A 3 29.68 43.39 18.10
C LEU A 3 28.54 42.60 18.74
N PRO A 4 27.31 42.59 18.20
CA PRO A 4 26.37 41.55 18.56
C PRO A 4 26.77 40.25 17.86
N ASP A 5 26.79 39.21 18.68
CA ASP A 5 27.25 37.86 18.41
C ASP A 5 26.70 37.25 17.12
N SER A 6 27.62 36.58 16.43
CA SER A 6 27.39 35.31 15.76
C SER A 6 26.73 34.32 16.73
N SER A 7 25.40 34.32 16.78
CA SER A 7 24.62 33.22 17.34
C SER A 7 24.14 32.36 16.18
N GLY A 8 24.71 31.15 16.10
CA GLY A 8 24.36 30.16 15.11
C GLY A 8 22.89 29.78 15.20
N ALA A 9 22.14 30.14 14.17
CA ALA A 9 20.97 29.38 13.80
C ALA A 9 21.50 28.13 13.07
N ALA A 10 21.83 27.09 13.84
CA ALA A 10 21.75 25.74 13.34
C ALA A 10 20.30 25.55 12.90
N ALA A 11 20.04 25.79 11.61
CA ALA A 11 18.81 25.43 10.95
C ALA A 11 18.64 23.94 11.21
N GLY A 12 17.75 23.63 12.15
CA GLY A 12 17.38 22.27 12.49
C GLY A 12 16.97 21.59 11.21
N VAL A 13 17.78 20.62 10.78
CA VAL A 13 17.32 19.59 9.87
C VAL A 13 16.18 18.92 10.61
N VAL A 14 14.96 19.28 10.25
CA VAL A 14 13.77 18.51 10.54
C VAL A 14 13.99 17.19 9.79
N MET A 15 14.67 16.24 10.44
CA MET A 15 14.63 14.86 9.98
C MET A 15 13.19 14.43 10.17
N ASP A 16 12.48 14.25 9.07
CA ASP A 16 11.20 13.56 9.05
C ASP A 16 11.48 12.10 9.44
N LEU A 17 11.59 11.87 10.75
CA LEU A 17 11.84 10.55 11.30
C LEU A 17 10.53 9.80 11.21
N GLU A 18 10.38 9.00 10.16
CA GLU A 18 9.28 8.05 10.09
C GLU A 18 9.16 7.33 11.45
N PRO A 19 7.97 7.26 12.04
CA PRO A 19 7.77 6.68 13.35
C PRO A 19 8.37 5.27 13.43
N ARG A 20 9.09 5.00 14.53
CA ARG A 20 9.77 3.71 14.71
C ARG A 20 8.69 2.65 14.84
N TRP A 21 8.98 1.44 14.37
CA TRP A 21 8.03 0.33 14.44
C TRP A 21 7.40 0.12 15.82
N ILE A 22 8.13 0.41 16.90
CA ILE A 22 7.62 0.22 18.26
C ILE A 22 6.58 1.28 18.67
N ASP A 23 6.63 2.46 18.05
CA ASP A 23 5.73 3.59 18.34
C ASP A 23 4.39 3.46 17.61
N LEU A 24 4.33 2.59 16.59
CA LEU A 24 3.14 2.35 15.79
C LEU A 24 2.12 1.45 16.50
N THR A 25 0.86 1.81 16.37
CA THR A 25 -0.28 0.93 16.65
C THR A 25 -0.30 -0.28 15.72
N ALA A 26 -1.17 -1.25 15.99
CA ALA A 26 -1.32 -2.41 15.11
C ALA A 26 -1.80 -1.99 13.71
N ASP A 27 -2.73 -1.05 13.61
CA ASP A 27 -3.29 -0.66 12.31
C ASP A 27 -2.27 0.13 11.49
N GLU A 28 -1.51 1.03 12.12
CA GLU A 28 -0.42 1.76 11.43
C GLU A 28 0.71 0.82 10.98
N LYS A 29 1.04 -0.20 11.78
CA LYS A 29 1.99 -1.25 11.36
C LYS A 29 1.47 -2.01 10.14
N ARG A 30 0.18 -2.38 10.12
CA ARG A 30 -0.42 -3.07 8.96
C ARG A 30 -0.36 -2.17 7.73
N ALA A 31 -0.81 -0.93 7.84
CA ALA A 31 -0.77 0.05 6.75
C ALA A 31 0.65 0.25 6.21
N LYS A 32 1.65 0.40 7.10
CA LYS A 32 3.06 0.51 6.70
C LYS A 32 3.55 -0.71 5.92
N VAL A 33 3.20 -1.91 6.37
CA VAL A 33 3.59 -3.16 5.68
C VAL A 33 2.90 -3.25 4.31
N ILE A 34 1.60 -2.97 4.22
CA ILE A 34 0.82 -3.05 2.97
C ILE A 34 1.40 -2.08 1.94
N ARG A 35 1.67 -0.83 2.34
CA ARG A 35 2.31 0.17 1.47
C ARG A 35 3.62 -0.32 0.89
N ILE A 36 4.55 -0.77 1.76
CA ILE A 36 5.88 -1.23 1.35
C ILE A 36 5.79 -2.51 0.51
N ALA A 37 4.86 -3.42 0.85
CA ALA A 37 4.61 -4.62 0.05
C ALA A 37 4.09 -4.28 -1.35
N GLY A 38 3.19 -3.29 -1.47
CA GLY A 38 2.70 -2.79 -2.76
C GLY A 38 3.81 -2.25 -3.64
N GLU A 39 4.73 -1.47 -3.06
CA GLU A 39 5.91 -0.96 -3.75
C GLU A 39 6.83 -2.10 -4.24
N LEU A 40 7.12 -3.07 -3.38
CA LEU A 40 7.93 -4.25 -3.73
C LEU A 40 7.28 -5.10 -4.82
N PHE A 41 6.00 -5.45 -4.66
CA PHE A 41 5.28 -6.25 -5.64
C PHE A 41 5.20 -5.54 -7.00
N SER A 42 5.05 -4.21 -7.04
CA SER A 42 5.00 -3.46 -8.30
C SER A 42 6.32 -3.52 -9.08
N ARG A 43 7.45 -3.57 -8.37
CA ARG A 43 8.79 -3.65 -8.96
C ARG A 43 9.19 -5.07 -9.33
N GLU A 44 8.90 -6.05 -8.47
CA GLU A 44 9.51 -7.39 -8.51
C GLU A 44 8.51 -8.53 -8.76
N GLY A 45 7.20 -8.22 -8.78
CA GLY A 45 6.13 -9.22 -8.89
C GLY A 45 5.89 -9.97 -7.58
N VAL A 46 4.89 -10.86 -7.57
CA VAL A 46 4.46 -11.59 -6.35
C VAL A 46 5.44 -12.67 -5.88
N GLU A 47 6.58 -12.87 -6.53
CA GLU A 47 7.51 -13.96 -6.21
C GLU A 47 8.49 -13.62 -5.08
N PHE A 48 8.55 -12.36 -4.59
CA PHE A 48 9.54 -12.00 -3.57
C PHE A 48 9.35 -12.79 -2.25
N PRO A 49 10.43 -13.09 -1.52
CA PRO A 49 10.39 -13.81 -0.25
C PRO A 49 10.09 -12.89 0.95
N MET A 50 9.29 -13.35 1.93
CA MET A 50 8.90 -12.57 3.12
C MET A 50 10.06 -11.91 3.91
N PRO A 51 11.27 -12.50 4.01
CA PRO A 51 12.42 -11.83 4.60
C PRO A 51 12.85 -10.53 3.91
N GLU A 52 12.65 -10.40 2.60
CA GLU A 52 12.94 -9.16 1.87
C GLU A 52 11.94 -8.06 2.20
N LEU A 53 10.65 -8.41 2.34
CA LEU A 53 9.65 -7.49 2.86
C LEU A 53 9.98 -7.05 4.30
N ALA A 54 10.38 -7.97 5.17
CA ALA A 54 10.78 -7.63 6.54
C ALA A 54 11.95 -6.64 6.55
N LYS A 55 12.94 -6.86 5.68
CA LYS A 55 14.08 -5.96 5.48
C LYS A 55 13.64 -4.59 4.98
N ALA A 56 12.76 -4.53 3.99
CA ALA A 56 12.24 -3.27 3.44
C ALA A 56 11.42 -2.48 4.46
N VAL A 57 10.65 -3.16 5.30
CA VAL A 57 9.89 -2.56 6.41
C VAL A 57 10.79 -2.14 7.58
N GLY A 58 12.00 -2.69 7.66
CA GLY A 58 12.96 -2.42 8.74
C GLY A 58 12.68 -3.19 10.03
N VAL A 59 12.09 -4.40 9.91
CA VAL A 59 11.68 -5.24 11.05
C VAL A 59 12.24 -6.65 10.97
N GLY A 60 12.30 -7.33 12.12
CA GLY A 60 12.59 -8.76 12.15
C GLY A 60 11.47 -9.58 11.51
N VAL A 61 11.83 -10.66 10.81
CA VAL A 61 10.89 -11.57 10.12
C VAL A 61 9.79 -12.09 11.05
N GLY A 62 10.13 -12.44 12.31
CA GLY A 62 9.13 -12.87 13.29
C GLY A 62 8.14 -11.78 13.72
N SER A 63 8.56 -10.51 13.72
CA SER A 63 7.67 -9.38 13.99
C SER A 63 6.75 -9.10 12.81
N LEU A 64 7.23 -9.26 11.58
CA LEU A 64 6.40 -9.17 10.38
C LEU A 64 5.32 -10.25 10.38
N TYR A 65 5.69 -11.52 10.58
CA TYR A 65 4.73 -12.63 10.62
C TYR A 65 3.66 -12.45 11.70
N ARG A 66 4.01 -11.93 12.88
CA ARG A 66 3.02 -11.62 13.92
C ARG A 66 2.04 -10.53 13.52
N GLN A 67 2.50 -9.57 12.72
CA GLN A 67 1.70 -8.41 12.37
C GLN A 67 0.70 -8.69 11.25
N ILE A 68 1.18 -9.31 10.16
CA ILE A 68 0.40 -9.44 8.94
C ILE A 68 0.19 -10.89 8.50
N GLY A 69 0.85 -11.86 9.15
CA GLY A 69 0.70 -13.27 8.81
C GLY A 69 1.58 -13.70 7.64
N LYS A 70 1.06 -14.62 6.84
CA LYS A 70 1.76 -15.25 5.71
C LYS A 70 1.73 -14.34 4.48
N LYS A 71 2.49 -14.70 3.46
CA LYS A 71 2.54 -13.99 2.17
C LYS A 71 1.16 -13.80 1.55
N ASP A 72 0.30 -14.82 1.65
CA ASP A 72 -1.07 -14.76 1.14
C ASP A 72 -1.92 -13.70 1.85
N ASP A 73 -1.74 -13.53 3.17
CA ASP A 73 -2.45 -12.53 3.96
C ASP A 73 -2.03 -11.10 3.53
N VAL A 74 -0.75 -10.92 3.19
CA VAL A 74 -0.23 -9.66 2.63
C VAL A 74 -0.84 -9.38 1.26
N ILE A 75 -0.89 -10.39 0.39
CA ILE A 75 -1.46 -10.26 -0.95
C ILE A 75 -2.95 -9.91 -0.84
N ALA A 76 -3.70 -10.62 0.01
CA ALA A 76 -5.12 -10.37 0.24
C ALA A 76 -5.36 -8.94 0.77
N ALA A 77 -4.58 -8.51 1.77
CA ALA A 77 -4.68 -7.17 2.32
C ALA A 77 -4.39 -6.08 1.27
N LEU A 78 -3.40 -6.30 0.41
CA LEU A 78 -3.09 -5.36 -0.69
C LEU A 78 -4.20 -5.31 -1.75
N VAL A 79 -4.84 -6.44 -2.05
CA VAL A 79 -5.98 -6.47 -2.98
C VAL A 79 -7.15 -5.69 -2.38
N ILE A 80 -7.46 -5.89 -1.10
CA ILE A 80 -8.53 -5.16 -0.40
C ILE A 80 -8.24 -3.67 -0.38
N ASP A 81 -7.03 -3.26 0.03
CA ASP A 81 -6.60 -1.85 0.06
C ASP A 81 -6.76 -1.15 -1.31
N ARG A 82 -6.42 -1.85 -2.40
CA ARG A 82 -6.63 -1.32 -3.76
C ARG A 82 -8.10 -1.21 -4.14
N LEU A 83 -8.92 -2.18 -3.74
CA LEU A 83 -10.36 -2.16 -4.01
C LEU A 83 -11.05 -1.05 -3.23
N ASP A 84 -10.66 -0.83 -1.97
CA ASP A 84 -11.17 0.25 -1.14
C ASP A 84 -10.80 1.61 -1.74
N GLY A 85 -9.53 1.81 -2.12
CA GLY A 85 -9.11 3.04 -2.81
C GLY A 85 -9.74 3.21 -4.20
N LEU A 86 -10.17 2.14 -4.85
CA LEU A 86 -10.97 2.23 -6.08
C LEU A 86 -12.41 2.67 -5.77
N ALA A 87 -13.04 2.07 -4.77
CA ALA A 87 -14.39 2.41 -4.32
C ALA A 87 -14.47 3.89 -3.91
N GLU A 88 -13.53 4.37 -3.09
CA GLU A 88 -13.44 5.77 -2.67
C GLU A 88 -13.38 6.73 -3.87
N ARG A 89 -12.61 6.39 -4.91
CA ARG A 89 -12.51 7.21 -6.14
C ARG A 89 -13.83 7.26 -6.89
N TYR A 90 -14.54 6.12 -7.01
CA TYR A 90 -15.85 6.08 -7.67
C TYR A 90 -16.93 6.79 -6.85
N GLU A 91 -16.93 6.66 -5.53
CA GLU A 91 -17.85 7.38 -4.64
C GLU A 91 -17.63 8.90 -4.73
N ALA A 92 -16.37 9.35 -4.73
CA ALA A 92 -16.02 10.75 -4.91
C ALA A 92 -16.47 11.27 -6.29
N ALA A 93 -16.32 10.47 -7.35
CA ALA A 93 -16.81 10.82 -8.68
C ALA A 93 -18.34 10.91 -8.74
N ALA A 94 -19.05 10.00 -8.08
CA ALA A 94 -20.51 10.00 -8.00
C ALA A 94 -21.06 11.23 -7.25
N GLY A 95 -20.31 11.74 -6.27
CA GLY A 95 -20.65 12.96 -5.52
C GLY A 95 -20.25 14.27 -6.21
N SER A 96 -19.66 14.23 -7.41
CA SER A 96 -19.17 15.42 -8.12
C SER A 96 -20.30 16.18 -8.84
N ASP A 97 -20.16 17.51 -8.93
CA ASP A 97 -21.04 18.38 -9.73
C ASP A 97 -21.06 17.97 -11.22
N ASP A 98 -19.94 17.45 -11.74
CA ASP A 98 -19.83 16.82 -13.06
C ASP A 98 -19.51 15.33 -12.90
N ALA A 99 -20.51 14.56 -12.45
CA ALA A 99 -20.36 13.14 -12.19
C ALA A 99 -19.87 12.34 -13.42
N LEU A 100 -20.30 12.71 -14.63
CA LEU A 100 -19.88 12.02 -15.86
C LEU A 100 -18.41 12.32 -16.18
N GLY A 101 -18.00 13.58 -16.10
CA GLY A 101 -16.60 13.97 -16.30
C GLY A 101 -15.67 13.33 -15.26
N ALA A 102 -16.08 13.33 -13.99
CA ALA A 102 -15.34 12.69 -12.91
C ALA A 102 -15.24 11.17 -13.12
N LEU A 103 -16.34 10.50 -13.51
CA LEU A 103 -16.35 9.08 -13.83
C LEU A 103 -15.41 8.73 -14.98
N CYS A 104 -15.44 9.49 -16.07
CA CYS A 104 -14.50 9.30 -17.20
C CYS A 104 -13.05 9.45 -16.75
N GLY A 105 -12.76 10.41 -15.86
CA GLY A 105 -11.45 10.60 -15.25
C GLY A 105 -11.00 9.39 -14.44
N VAL A 106 -11.85 8.91 -13.51
CA VAL A 106 -11.55 7.74 -12.67
C VAL A 106 -11.33 6.50 -13.54
N ILE A 107 -12.21 6.23 -14.52
CA ILE A 107 -12.07 5.09 -15.44
C ILE A 107 -10.72 5.13 -16.16
N LYS A 108 -10.31 6.30 -16.65
CA LYS A 108 -9.02 6.44 -17.35
C LYS A 108 -7.84 6.09 -16.44
N VAL A 109 -7.84 6.61 -15.22
CA VAL A 109 -6.79 6.31 -14.23
C VAL A 109 -6.80 4.82 -13.86
N THR A 110 -7.97 4.23 -13.62
CA THR A 110 -8.11 2.80 -13.34
C THR A 110 -7.58 1.94 -14.49
N ILE A 111 -7.88 2.29 -15.74
CA ILE A 111 -7.36 1.57 -16.91
C ILE A 111 -5.84 1.69 -16.97
N ASP A 112 -5.29 2.89 -16.81
CA ASP A 112 -3.84 3.12 -16.85
C ASP A 112 -3.13 2.33 -15.72
N GLU A 113 -3.72 2.26 -14.53
CA GLU A 113 -3.27 1.40 -13.42
C GLU A 113 -3.36 -0.09 -13.77
N CYS A 114 -4.50 -0.59 -14.26
CA CYS A 114 -4.68 -2.01 -14.58
C CYS A 114 -3.80 -2.49 -15.74
N VAL A 115 -3.53 -1.63 -16.73
CA VAL A 115 -2.69 -1.95 -17.89
C VAL A 115 -1.19 -1.88 -17.52
N GLY A 116 -0.81 -1.01 -16.57
CA GLY A 116 0.56 -0.87 -16.10
C GLY A 116 0.96 -1.80 -14.94
N ASP A 117 -0.01 -2.32 -14.18
CA ASP A 117 0.26 -3.00 -12.92
C ASP A 117 0.49 -4.51 -13.07
N ARG A 118 1.76 -4.91 -12.99
CA ARG A 118 2.17 -6.32 -12.87
C ARG A 118 1.60 -6.99 -11.61
N VAL A 119 1.24 -6.24 -10.57
CA VAL A 119 0.65 -6.82 -9.34
C VAL A 119 -0.79 -7.24 -9.57
N THR A 120 -1.58 -6.50 -10.34
CA THR A 120 -2.92 -6.93 -10.72
C THR A 120 -2.85 -8.21 -11.56
N GLN A 121 -1.95 -8.31 -12.55
CA GLN A 121 -1.75 -9.56 -13.30
C GLN A 121 -1.29 -10.74 -12.41
N ALA A 122 -0.35 -10.49 -11.50
CA ALA A 122 0.23 -11.53 -10.66
C ALA A 122 -0.73 -11.97 -9.54
N ALA A 123 -1.47 -11.06 -8.91
CA ALA A 123 -2.49 -11.37 -7.91
C ALA A 123 -3.70 -12.09 -8.52
N TRP A 124 -4.14 -11.72 -9.74
CA TRP A 124 -5.15 -12.48 -10.49
C TRP A 124 -4.68 -13.90 -10.80
N THR A 125 -3.40 -14.07 -11.16
CA THR A 125 -2.82 -15.39 -11.44
C THR A 125 -2.65 -16.23 -10.17
N TYR A 126 -2.35 -15.59 -9.03
CA TYR A 126 -2.18 -16.25 -7.73
C TYR A 126 -3.53 -16.63 -7.06
N GLY A 127 -4.56 -15.82 -7.28
CA GLY A 127 -5.93 -16.12 -6.83
C GLY A 127 -6.59 -17.21 -7.68
N ARG A 128 -6.33 -17.23 -9.00
CA ARG A 128 -6.86 -18.29 -9.88
C ARG A 128 -6.28 -19.65 -9.52
N GLY A 129 -7.15 -20.60 -9.17
CA GLY A 129 -6.78 -21.95 -8.77
C GLY A 129 -6.80 -22.18 -7.26
N ARG A 130 -7.21 -21.18 -6.46
CA ARG A 130 -7.55 -21.34 -5.05
C ARG A 130 -9.05 -21.51 -4.87
N PRO A 131 -9.53 -22.68 -4.40
CA PRO A 131 -10.96 -22.94 -4.25
C PRO A 131 -11.69 -21.92 -3.38
N ASP A 132 -11.04 -21.43 -2.32
CA ASP A 132 -11.59 -20.44 -1.38
C ASP A 132 -11.80 -19.06 -1.99
N VAL A 133 -10.98 -18.69 -2.99
CA VAL A 133 -11.06 -17.40 -3.70
C VAL A 133 -12.06 -17.49 -4.86
N ASP A 134 -12.03 -18.58 -5.62
CA ASP A 134 -12.97 -18.83 -6.72
C ASP A 134 -14.43 -18.87 -6.20
N ASP A 135 -14.66 -19.53 -5.07
CA ASP A 135 -15.98 -19.58 -4.43
C ASP A 135 -16.48 -18.19 -3.98
N ALA A 136 -15.57 -17.31 -3.55
CA ALA A 136 -15.92 -15.93 -3.20
C ALA A 136 -16.30 -15.11 -4.44
N ALA A 137 -15.53 -15.24 -5.52
CA ALA A 137 -15.81 -14.56 -6.78
C ALA A 137 -17.17 -14.95 -7.38
N HIS A 138 -17.60 -16.21 -7.21
CA HIS A 138 -18.90 -16.70 -7.67
C HIS A 138 -20.09 -16.17 -6.85
N ARG A 139 -19.89 -15.77 -5.59
CA ARG A 139 -20.95 -15.20 -4.73
C ARG A 139 -21.19 -13.70 -4.96
N CYS A 140 -20.27 -13.02 -5.63
CA CYS A 140 -20.36 -11.58 -5.93
C CYS A 140 -20.97 -11.27 -7.31
N ARG A 141 -21.45 -12.28 -8.04
CA ARG A 141 -22.16 -12.12 -9.32
C ARG A 141 -23.68 -12.17 -9.16
#